data_AF-B5Y7K0-F1
#
_entry.id   AF-B5Y7K0-F1
#
_cell.length_a   1.000
_cell.length_b   1.000
_cell.length_c   1.000
_cell.angle_alpha   90.00
_cell.angle_beta   90.00
_cell.angle_gamma   90.00
#
_symmetry.space_group_name_H-M   'P 1'
#
loop_
_entity.id
_entity.type
_entity.pdbx_description
1 polymer ?
#
loop_
_entity_poly.entity_id
_entity_poly.type
_entity_poly.pdbx_seq_one_letter_code
_entity_poly.pdbx_strand_id
1 'polypeptide(L)' 'MRVKIVGHMAEVLSVPPEGLEVLLDAPITLGELVKRLWNVPFSLFMGAKVGDLKVSEEYVVTGHEEEIVLLSNGG' A
#
# COMPACT_ATOMS: atom_id res chain seq x y z
N MET A 1 11.34 -7.64 -8.30
CA MET A 1 10.11 -6.89 -8.66
C MET A 1 10.20 -5.49 -8.04
N ARG A 2 9.86 -4.41 -8.75
CA ARG A 2 9.93 -3.04 -8.21
C ARG A 2 8.52 -2.47 -8.07
N VAL A 3 8.15 -2.08 -6.85
CA VAL A 3 6.85 -1.50 -6.52
C VAL A 3 7.10 -0.10 -5.99
N LYS A 4 6.34 0.88 -6.48
CA LYS A 4 6.44 2.26 -6.02
C LYS A 4 5.16 2.63 -5.29
N ILE A 5 5.25 2.85 -4.00
CA ILE A 5 4.13 3.28 -3.17
C ILE A 5 4.17 4.80 -3.14
N VAL A 6 3.33 5.45 -3.96
CA VAL A 6 3.44 6.89 -4.20
C VAL A 6 2.70 7.73 -3.17
N GLY A 7 1.71 7.21 -2.43
CA GLY A 7 0.93 8.12 -1.60
C GLY A 7 0.17 7.51 -0.45
N HIS A 8 -0.07 8.39 0.52
CA HIS A 8 -0.85 8.14 1.72
C HIS A 8 -1.90 9.26 1.84
N MET A 9 -3.19 8.96 1.64
CA MET A 9 -4.25 9.89 2.01
C MET A 9 -4.71 9.58 3.44
N ALA A 10 -3.83 9.78 4.42
CA ALA A 10 -4.16 9.64 5.84
C ALA A 10 -3.41 10.61 6.73
N GLU A 11 -4.15 11.34 7.56
CA GLU A 11 -3.64 12.06 8.73
C GLU A 11 -3.33 11.12 9.90
N VAL A 12 -2.93 9.87 9.63
CA VAL A 12 -2.57 8.92 10.68
C VAL A 12 -1.06 9.04 10.92
N LEU A 13 -0.72 9.56 12.11
CA LEU A 13 0.63 9.76 12.61
C LEU A 13 1.50 8.51 12.38
N SER A 14 2.66 8.71 11.72
CA SER A 14 3.75 7.74 11.54
C SER A 14 3.70 6.84 10.29
N VAL A 15 3.08 7.27 9.20
CA VAL A 15 3.31 6.63 7.89
C VAL A 15 4.44 7.36 7.13
N PRO A 16 5.43 6.64 6.53
CA PRO A 16 6.54 7.21 5.78
C PRO A 16 6.08 8.16 4.67
N PRO A 17 6.97 9.06 4.21
CA PRO A 17 6.65 10.03 3.18
C PRO A 17 6.18 9.37 1.89
N GLU A 18 5.34 10.11 1.15
CA GLU A 18 4.93 9.80 -0.22
C GLU A 18 6.14 9.41 -1.08
N GLY A 19 5.98 8.39 -1.93
CA GLY A 19 7.02 7.97 -2.88
C GLY A 19 8.01 6.90 -2.40
N LEU A 20 7.62 6.03 -1.45
CA LEU A 20 8.44 4.91 -1.02
C LEU A 20 8.55 3.84 -2.12
N GLU A 21 9.76 3.58 -2.60
CA GLU A 21 10.03 2.48 -3.52
C GLU A 21 10.47 1.23 -2.77
N VAL A 22 9.80 0.12 -3.05
CA VAL A 22 10.00 -1.17 -2.39
C VAL A 22 10.37 -2.22 -3.44
N LEU A 23 11.47 -2.92 -3.20
CA LEU A 23 11.84 -4.10 -3.96
C LEU A 23 11.22 -5.34 -3.31
N LEU A 24 10.52 -6.12 -4.13
CA LEU A 24 9.90 -7.37 -3.72
C LEU A 24 10.58 -8.53 -4.46
N ASP A 25 10.88 -9.59 -3.69
CA ASP A 25 11.49 -10.81 -4.21
C ASP A 25 10.44 -11.84 -4.69
N ALA A 26 9.22 -11.73 -4.18
CA ALA A 26 8.08 -12.57 -4.53
C ALA A 26 6.77 -11.76 -4.51
N PRO A 27 5.71 -12.22 -5.21
CA PRO A 27 4.37 -11.66 -5.05
C PRO A 27 3.92 -11.77 -3.60
N ILE A 28 3.35 -10.70 -3.07
CA ILE A 28 2.77 -10.66 -1.73
C ILE A 28 1.42 -9.96 -1.77
N THR A 29 0.57 -10.25 -0.80
CA THR A 29 -0.70 -9.53 -0.67
C THR A 29 -0.45 -8.09 -0.20
N LEU A 30 -1.41 -7.21 -0.49
CA LEU A 30 -1.37 -5.84 -0.02
C LEU A 30 -1.36 -5.77 1.51
N GLY A 31 -2.12 -6.64 2.18
CA GLY A 31 -2.09 -6.75 3.64
C GLY A 31 -0.72 -7.13 4.19
N GLU A 32 -0.02 -8.07 3.55
CA GLU A 32 1.35 -8.43 3.92
C GLU A 32 2.35 -7.30 3.63
N LEU A 33 2.20 -6.59 2.51
CA LEU A 33 3.03 -5.44 2.17
C LEU A 33 2.91 -4.36 3.24
N VAL A 34 1.69 -4.01 3.63
CA VAL A 34 1.40 -3.01 4.65
C VAL A 34 1.99 -3.41 6.01
N LYS A 35 1.80 -4.66 6.40
CA LYS A 35 2.38 -5.20 7.63
C LYS A 35 3.91 -5.20 7.60
N ARG A 36 4.53 -5.52 6.47
CA ARG A 36 5.99 -5.57 6.33
C ARG A 36 6.63 -4.18 6.38
N LEU A 37 6.00 -3.18 5.78
CA LEU A 37 6.55 -1.83 5.69
C LEU A 37 6.33 -1.02 6.96
N TRP A 38 5.16 -1.16 7.58
CA TRP A 38 4.71 -0.26 8.64
C TRP A 38 4.39 -0.97 9.95
N ASN A 39 4.44 -2.31 9.98
CA ASN A 39 4.11 -3.12 11.15
C ASN A 39 2.69 -2.83 11.71
N VAL A 40 1.75 -2.49 10.82
CA VAL A 40 0.33 -2.25 11.14
C VAL A 40 -0.58 -3.12 10.28
N PRO A 41 -1.79 -3.47 10.75
CA PRO A 41 -2.74 -4.23 9.95
C PRO A 41 -3.41 -3.36 8.88
N PHE A 42 -3.77 -3.97 7.74
CA PHE A 42 -4.49 -3.27 6.65
C PHE A 42 -5.84 -2.71 7.08
N SER A 43 -6.46 -3.29 8.12
CA SER A 43 -7.73 -2.84 8.68
C SER A 43 -7.73 -1.39 9.21
N LEU A 44 -6.54 -0.76 9.35
CA LEU A 44 -6.44 0.67 9.63
C LEU A 44 -6.79 1.56 8.42
N PHE A 45 -6.84 0.97 7.22
CA PHE A 45 -7.18 1.63 5.96
C PHE A 45 -8.61 1.25 5.53
N MET A 46 -9.29 2.17 4.85
CA MET A 46 -10.60 1.90 4.22
C MET A 46 -10.46 1.09 2.92
N GLY A 47 -9.24 0.97 2.40
CA GLY A 47 -8.93 0.28 1.17
C GLY A 47 -7.67 0.86 0.53
N ALA A 48 -7.43 0.47 -0.71
CA ALA A 48 -6.34 1.02 -1.49
C ALA A 48 -6.75 1.22 -2.94
N LYS A 49 -5.94 1.97 -3.68
CA LYS A 49 -6.02 2.09 -5.13
C LYS A 49 -4.72 1.63 -5.75
N VAL A 50 -4.83 0.96 -6.89
CA VAL A 50 -3.73 0.64 -7.79
C VAL A 50 -4.07 1.22 -9.16
N GLY A 51 -3.41 2.31 -9.53
CA GLY A 51 -3.89 3.19 -10.60
C GLY A 51 -5.33 3.66 -10.34
N ASP A 52 -6.24 3.42 -11.29
CA ASP A 52 -7.66 3.76 -11.16
C ASP A 52 -8.51 2.69 -10.45
N LEU A 53 -7.94 1.51 -10.15
CA LEU A 53 -8.67 0.39 -9.57
C LEU A 53 -8.67 0.44 -8.05
N LYS A 54 -9.85 0.41 -7.42
CA LYS A 54 -9.95 0.21 -5.97
C LYS A 54 -9.75 -1.27 -5.63
N VAL A 55 -8.84 -1.56 -4.71
CA VAL A 55 -8.47 -2.92 -4.32
C VAL A 55 -8.57 -3.13 -2.81
N SER A 56 -8.63 -4.40 -2.39
CA SER A 56 -8.71 -4.85 -1.01
C SER A 56 -7.37 -5.41 -0.50
N GLU A 57 -7.34 -5.85 0.76
CA GLU A 57 -6.14 -6.44 1.38
C GLU A 57 -5.64 -7.71 0.68
N GLU A 58 -6.53 -8.47 0.04
CA GLU A 58 -6.18 -9.71 -0.68
C GLU A 58 -5.55 -9.44 -2.04
N TYR A 59 -5.47 -8.19 -2.48
CA TYR A 59 -4.85 -7.84 -3.75
C TYR A 59 -3.39 -8.29 -3.76
N VAL A 60 -3.06 -9.17 -4.72
CA VAL A 60 -1.70 -9.65 -4.89
C VAL A 60 -0.94 -8.63 -5.71
N VAL A 61 0.11 -8.09 -5.10
CA VAL A 61 1.04 -7.19 -5.77
C VAL A 61 1.93 -8.06 -6.66
N THR A 62 1.73 -7.96 -7.97
CA THR A 62 2.41 -8.78 -9.00
C THR A 62 3.46 -7.99 -9.79
N GLY A 63 3.52 -6.68 -9.57
CA GLY A 63 4.69 -5.82 -9.66
C GLY A 63 5.35 -5.66 -11.03
N HIS A 64 4.51 -5.39 -12.02
CA HIS A 64 4.89 -4.49 -13.10
C HIS A 64 4.64 -3.04 -12.65
N GLU A 65 5.61 -2.43 -11.94
CA GLU A 65 5.60 -1.00 -11.54
C GLU A 65 4.22 -0.49 -11.10
N GLU A 66 3.72 -1.04 -9.99
CA GLU A 66 2.40 -0.70 -9.48
C GLU A 66 2.48 0.52 -8.56
N GLU A 67 1.70 1.55 -8.88
CA GLU A 67 1.46 2.68 -7.99
C GLU A 67 0.34 2.35 -7.02
N ILE A 68 0.68 2.21 -5.73
CA ILE A 68 -0.28 1.88 -4.68
C ILE A 68 -0.55 3.10 -3.81
N VAL A 69 -1.82 3.45 -3.65
CA VAL A 69 -2.30 4.53 -2.78
C VAL A 69 -3.20 3.94 -1.69
N LEU A 70 -2.81 4.10 -0.43
CA LEU A 70 -3.65 3.68 0.69
C LEU A 70 -4.69 4.76 1.01
N LEU A 71 -5.95 4.34 1.12
CA LEU A 71 -7.08 5.19 1.49
C LEU A 71 -7.33 5.03 2.99
N SER A 72 -7.25 6.11 3.75
CA SER A 72 -7.66 6.08 5.16
C SER A 72 -9.02 6.73 5.37
N ASN A 73 -9.57 6.51 6.56
CA ASN A 73 -10.63 7.35 7.10
C ASN A 73 -10.02 8.72 7.44
N GLY A 74 -9.94 9.61 6.44
CA GLY A 74 -9.86 11.05 6.71
C GLY A 74 -11.24 11.50 7.20
N GLY A 75 -11.30 12.01 8.42
CA GLY A 75 -12.44 12.80 8.91
C GLY A 75 -12.50 14.17 8.25
#